data_AF-A0A8J7YML3-F1
#
_entry.id   AF-A0A8J7YML3-F1
#
_cell.length_a   1.000
_cell.length_b   1.000
_cell.length_c   1.000
_cell.angle_alpha   90.00
_cell.angle_beta   90.00
_cell.angle_gamma   90.00
#
_symmetry.space_group_name_H-M   'P 1'
#
loop_
_entity.id
_entity.type
_entity.pdbx_description
1 polymer ?
#
loop_
_entity_poly.entity_id
_entity_poly.type
_entity_poly.pdbx_seq_one_letter_code
_entity_poly.pdbx_strand_id
1 'polypeptide(L)'
;MRRIERDDLARISGLCRLSLSEEETDAFLNEINSILDFFSEIRSMASDSGTVSEGAIRPREDGNCSNTQDEQEIILNDFPAREGKFLLVPRGL
;
A
#
# COMPACT_ATOMS: atom_id res chain seq x y z
N MET A 1 2.20 -3.50 -23.83
CA MET A 1 2.73 -3.76 -22.47
C MET A 1 2.92 -5.27 -22.34
N ARG A 2 3.90 -5.78 -21.57
CA ARG A 2 4.02 -7.24 -21.36
C ARG A 2 2.89 -7.68 -20.41
N ARG A 3 2.25 -8.81 -20.69
CA ARG A 3 1.34 -9.45 -19.73
C ARG A 3 2.11 -9.97 -18.52
N ILE A 4 1.47 -9.89 -17.37
CA ILE A 4 1.98 -10.38 -16.08
C ILE A 4 1.68 -11.87 -15.99
N GLU A 5 2.68 -12.64 -15.55
CA GLU A 5 2.60 -14.08 -15.30
C GLU A 5 2.44 -14.37 -13.79
N ARG A 6 2.17 -15.62 -13.43
CA ARG A 6 1.98 -16.02 -12.02
C ARG A 6 3.17 -15.65 -11.14
N ASP A 7 4.40 -15.81 -11.64
CA ASP A 7 5.62 -15.44 -10.92
C ASP A 7 5.73 -13.92 -10.66
N ASP A 8 5.21 -13.11 -11.58
CA ASP A 8 5.15 -11.65 -11.39
C ASP A 8 4.13 -11.31 -10.28
N LEU A 9 2.96 -11.96 -10.30
CA LEU A 9 1.92 -11.77 -9.29
C LEU A 9 2.38 -12.27 -7.90
N ALA A 10 3.12 -13.37 -7.83
CA ALA A 10 3.73 -13.88 -6.61
C ALA A 10 4.75 -12.87 -6.01
N ARG A 11 5.53 -12.20 -6.87
CA ARG A 11 6.45 -11.15 -6.42
C ARG A 11 5.70 -9.93 -5.90
N ILE A 12 4.67 -9.48 -6.61
CA ILE A 12 3.86 -8.32 -6.22
C ILE A 12 3.13 -8.58 -4.90
N SER A 13 2.46 -9.73 -4.77
CA SER A 13 1.77 -10.11 -3.53
C SER A 13 2.73 -10.19 -2.34
N GLY A 14 3.94 -10.72 -2.54
CA GLY A 14 5.00 -10.72 -1.53
C GLY A 14 5.40 -9.31 -1.07
N LEU A 15 5.54 -8.35 -2.01
CA LEU A 15 5.81 -6.94 -1.68
C LEU A 15 4.67 -6.29 -0.90
N CYS A 16 3.43 -6.65 -1.23
CA CYS A 16 2.22 -6.14 -0.57
C CYS A 16 1.86 -6.89 0.72
N ARG A 17 2.62 -7.94 1.11
CA ARG A 17 2.31 -8.83 2.24
C ARG A 17 0.92 -9.47 2.14
N LEU A 18 0.50 -9.79 0.92
CA LEU A 18 -0.75 -10.49 0.65
C LEU A 18 -0.49 -11.98 0.45
N SER A 19 -1.27 -12.82 1.13
CA SER A 19 -1.32 -14.25 0.87
C SER A 19 -2.52 -14.53 0.00
N LEU A 20 -2.30 -15.09 -1.19
CA LEU A 20 -3.35 -15.38 -2.17
C LEU A 20 -3.55 -16.89 -2.29
N SER A 21 -4.80 -17.34 -2.38
CA SER A 21 -5.11 -18.71 -2.76
C SER A 21 -4.86 -18.94 -4.26
N GLU A 22 -4.91 -20.18 -4.71
CA GLU A 22 -4.80 -20.52 -6.15
C GLU A 22 -5.95 -19.90 -6.95
N GLU A 23 -7.16 -19.95 -6.42
CA GLU A 23 -8.35 -19.36 -7.04
C GLU A 23 -8.25 -17.82 -7.13
N GLU A 24 -7.77 -17.18 -6.06
CA GLU A 24 -7.53 -15.73 -6.04
C GLU A 24 -6.41 -15.34 -7.01
N THR A 25 -5.36 -16.16 -7.12
CA THR A 25 -4.25 -15.93 -8.04
C THR A 25 -4.73 -15.91 -9.50
N ASP A 26 -5.59 -16.86 -9.89
CA ASP A 26 -6.17 -16.90 -11.24
C ASP A 26 -7.11 -15.72 -11.51
N ALA A 27 -7.94 -15.35 -10.53
CA ALA A 27 -8.81 -14.18 -10.65
C ALA A 27 -7.99 -12.89 -10.83
N PHE A 28 -7.04 -12.64 -9.94
CA PHE A 28 -6.20 -11.45 -9.99
C PHE A 28 -5.32 -11.38 -11.24
N LEU A 29 -4.83 -12.51 -11.74
CA LEU A 29 -4.03 -12.53 -12.98
C LEU A 29 -4.85 -12.04 -14.17
N ASN A 30 -6.12 -12.44 -14.27
CA ASN A 30 -7.02 -11.97 -15.32
C ASN A 30 -7.39 -10.49 -15.14
N GLU A 31 -7.71 -10.07 -13.92
CA GLU A 31 -8.09 -8.70 -13.61
C GLU A 31 -6.94 -7.72 -13.86
N ILE A 32 -5.75 -8.02 -13.33
CA ILE A 32 -4.58 -7.16 -13.47
C ILE A 32 -4.17 -7.04 -14.94
N ASN A 33 -4.17 -8.14 -15.71
CA ASN A 33 -3.88 -8.06 -17.13
C ASN A 33 -4.92 -7.21 -17.89
N SER A 34 -6.20 -7.32 -17.54
CA SER A 34 -7.25 -6.47 -18.12
C SER A 34 -7.05 -4.98 -17.79
N ILE A 35 -6.66 -4.67 -16.55
CA ILE A 35 -6.32 -3.31 -16.13
C ILE A 35 -5.12 -2.77 -16.92
N LEU A 36 -4.05 -3.57 -17.07
CA LEU A 36 -2.87 -3.17 -17.82
C LEU A 36 -3.15 -2.97 -19.31
N ASP A 37 -4.00 -3.81 -19.90
CA ASP A 37 -4.46 -3.67 -21.27
C ASP A 37 -5.20 -2.32 -21.44
N PHE A 38 -6.11 -1.98 -20.53
CA PHE A 38 -6.79 -0.68 -20.51
C PHE A 38 -5.83 0.52 -20.38
N PHE A 39 -4.86 0.47 -19.45
CA PHE A 39 -3.86 1.54 -19.32
C PHE A 39 -2.96 1.66 -20.56
N SER A 40 -2.74 0.57 -21.29
CA SER A 40 -1.97 0.60 -22.53
C SER A 40 -2.70 1.39 -23.63
N GLU A 41 -4.03 1.30 -23.69
CA GLU A 41 -4.85 2.11 -24.60
C GLU A 41 -4.77 3.58 -24.25
N ILE A 42 -4.91 3.93 -22.96
CA ILE A 42 -4.78 5.32 -22.48
C ILE A 42 -3.42 5.90 -22.87
N ARG A 43 -2.34 5.15 -22.67
CA ARG A 43 -0.99 5.60 -23.01
C ARG A 43 -0.82 5.86 -24.51
N SER A 44 -1.50 5.10 -25.36
CA SER A 44 -1.44 5.32 -26.81
C SER A 44 -2.16 6.60 -27.26
N MET A 45 -3.12 7.08 -26.47
CA MET A 45 -3.86 8.32 -26.70
C MET A 45 -3.20 9.54 -26.05
N ALA A 46 -2.37 9.34 -25.03
CA ALA A 46 -1.67 10.41 -24.33
C ALA A 46 -0.43 10.87 -25.11
N SER A 47 -0.36 12.16 -25.45
CA SER A 47 0.88 12.79 -25.93
C SER A 47 1.84 12.94 -24.75
N ASP A 48 3.13 12.63 -24.94
CA ASP A 48 4.22 12.57 -23.93
C ASP A 48 4.53 13.92 -23.21
N SER A 49 3.63 14.90 -23.23
CA SER A 49 3.85 16.27 -22.75
C SER A 49 3.31 16.54 -21.34
N GLY A 50 3.24 15.53 -20.47
CA GLY A 50 2.83 15.73 -19.08
C GLY A 50 3.99 16.22 -18.21
N THR A 51 3.98 17.47 -17.78
CA THR A 51 4.83 17.89 -16.65
C THR A 51 4.31 17.25 -15.37
N VAL A 52 5.19 16.55 -14.64
CA VAL A 52 4.85 16.00 -13.32
C VAL A 52 4.54 17.18 -12.41
N SER A 53 3.28 17.27 -11.96
CA SER A 53 2.89 18.27 -10.97
C SER A 53 3.46 17.84 -9.62
N GLU A 54 4.58 18.43 -9.24
CA GLU A 54 5.07 18.31 -7.87
C GLU A 54 4.09 19.05 -6.95
N GLY A 55 3.57 18.34 -5.94
CA GLY A 55 2.72 18.95 -4.94
C GLY A 55 3.42 20.12 -4.25
N ALA A 56 2.67 21.17 -3.92
CA ALA A 56 3.23 22.33 -3.22
C ALA A 56 3.82 21.92 -1.87
N ILE A 57 5.11 22.21 -1.65
CA ILE A 57 5.78 22.00 -0.36
C ILE A 57 5.28 23.06 0.62
N ARG A 58 4.66 22.61 1.72
CA ARG A 58 4.27 23.47 2.85
C ARG A 58 5.06 23.06 4.08
N PRO A 59 6.03 23.88 4.55
CA PRO A 59 6.73 23.57 5.78
C PRO A 59 5.75 23.68 6.95
N ARG A 60 5.80 22.68 7.85
CA ARG A 60 5.11 22.73 9.14
C ARG A 60 5.95 23.55 10.12
N GLU A 61 5.31 24.38 10.92
CA GLU A 61 5.98 25.02 12.07
C GLU A 61 6.39 23.96 13.11
N ASP A 62 7.50 24.21 13.80
CA ASP A 62 7.92 23.37 14.92
C ASP A 62 7.08 23.73 16.15
N GLY A 63 6.18 22.83 16.53
CA GLY A 63 5.27 23.01 17.66
C GLY A 63 5.30 21.78 18.55
N ASN A 64 5.06 21.98 19.85
CA ASN A 64 4.98 20.88 20.80
C ASN A 64 3.75 20.01 20.48
N CYS A 65 3.97 18.72 20.19
CA CYS A 65 2.89 17.74 20.20
C CYS A 65 2.50 17.48 21.66
N SER A 66 1.23 17.69 22.03
CA SER A 66 0.71 17.19 23.30
C SER A 66 0.73 15.67 23.25
N ASN A 67 1.48 15.05 24.17
CA ASN A 67 1.49 13.62 24.39
C ASN A 67 0.95 13.39 25.80
N THR A 68 -0.32 13.71 26.01
CA THR A 68 -0.98 13.44 27.28
C THR A 68 -1.12 11.92 27.48
N GLN A 69 -1.19 11.52 28.74
CA GLN A 69 -1.32 10.11 29.09
C GLN A 69 -2.64 9.52 28.60
N ASP A 70 -3.69 10.34 28.52
CA ASP A 70 -5.00 9.94 28.00
C ASP A 70 -4.96 9.69 26.48
N GLU A 71 -4.27 10.53 25.70
CA GLU A 71 -4.05 10.32 24.27
C GLU A 71 -3.29 9.01 23.99
N GLN A 72 -2.31 8.68 24.83
CA GLN A 72 -1.56 7.42 24.73
C GLN A 72 -2.46 6.21 24.98
N GLU A 73 -3.32 6.24 26.00
CA GLU A 73 -4.24 5.12 26.28
C GLU A 73 -5.31 4.95 25.20
N ILE A 74 -5.80 6.05 24.60
CA ILE A 74 -6.70 5.98 23.44
C ILE A 74 -6.03 5.21 22.30
N ILE A 75 -4.81 5.61 21.94
CA ILE A 75 -4.02 4.95 20.89
C ILE A 75 -3.81 3.47 21.21
N LEU A 76 -3.43 3.15 22.45
CA LEU A 76 -3.15 1.77 22.86
C LEU A 76 -4.38 0.86 22.84
N ASN A 77 -5.58 1.40 23.06
CA ASN A 77 -6.83 0.64 23.05
C ASN A 77 -7.31 0.26 21.64
N ASP A 78 -6.81 0.92 20.60
CA ASP A 78 -7.13 0.59 19.20
C ASP A 78 -6.35 -0.62 18.67
N PHE A 79 -5.33 -1.09 19.39
CA PHE A 79 -4.50 -2.20 18.94
C PHE A 79 -5.10 -3.57 19.30
N PRO A 80 -4.95 -4.58 18.42
CA PRO A 80 -5.45 -5.93 18.68
C PRO A 80 -4.89 -6.59 19.95
N ALA A 81 -3.64 -6.28 20.33
CA ALA A 81 -2.99 -6.83 21.51
C ALA A 81 -1.92 -5.88 22.07
N ARG A 82 -1.82 -5.80 23.41
CA ARG A 82 -0.81 -5.01 24.12
C ARG A 82 -0.32 -5.70 25.39
N GLU A 83 0.89 -5.37 25.80
CA GLU A 83 1.47 -5.70 27.10
C GLU A 83 1.86 -4.40 27.81
N GLY A 84 1.01 -3.95 28.74
CA GLY A 84 1.17 -2.66 29.41
C GLY A 84 1.16 -1.48 28.41
N LYS A 85 2.33 -0.86 28.22
CA LYS A 85 2.55 0.28 27.31
C LYS A 85 3.14 -0.13 25.95
N PHE A 86 3.26 -1.42 25.68
CA PHE A 86 3.89 -1.95 24.47
C PHE A 86 2.88 -2.69 23.60
N LEU A 87 3.07 -2.61 22.28
CA LEU A 87 2.30 -3.38 21.31
C LEU A 87 2.85 -4.81 21.26
N LEU A 88 1.95 -5.79 21.34
CA LEU A 88 2.34 -7.19 21.25
C LEU A 88 2.34 -7.63 19.78
N VAL A 89 3.49 -8.09 19.29
CA VAL A 89 3.65 -8.59 17.92
C VAL A 89 4.31 -9.97 17.92
N PRO A 90 4.02 -10.83 16.92
CA PRO A 90 4.77 -12.07 16.73
C PRO A 90 6.26 -11.79 16.56
N ARG A 91 7.11 -12.60 17.20
CA ARG A 91 8.57 -12.53 16.97
C ARG A 91 8.89 -13.03 15.57
N GLY A 92 9.62 -12.22 14.78
CA GLY A 92 10.20 -12.63 13.49
C GLY A 92 9.46 -12.15 12.23
N LEU A 93 8.73 -11.04 12.32
CA LEU A 93 8.18 -10.30 11.18
C LEU A 93 9.24 -9.45 10.48
#